data_AF-A0A095UZI7-F1
#
_entry.id   AF-A0A095UZI7-F1
#
_cell.length_a   1.000
_cell.length_b   1.000
_cell.length_c   1.000
_cell.angle_alpha   90.00
_cell.angle_beta   90.00
_cell.angle_gamma   90.00
#
_symmetry.space_group_name_H-M   'P 1'
#
loop_
_entity.id
_entity.type
_entity.pdbx_description
1 polymer ?
#
loop_
_entity_poly.entity_id
_entity_poly.type
_entity_poly.pdbx_seq_one_letter_code
_entity_poly.pdbx_strand_id
1 'polypeptide(L)' 'MRNHFDVRGYAVNKRGLTVGIAYQIVSSDVKHATAHAMSRAQQEGFTHIRINYTREVRV' A
#
# COMPACT_ATOMS: atom_id res chain seq x y z
N MET A 1 11.42 10.48 -13.42
CA MET A 1 10.89 11.29 -12.30
C MET A 1 10.38 10.33 -11.23
N ARG A 2 10.57 10.65 -9.95
CA ARG A 2 10.07 9.87 -8.82
C ARG A 2 8.93 10.67 -8.20
N ASN A 3 7.72 10.15 -8.30
CA ASN A 3 6.52 10.79 -7.77
C ASN A 3 6.14 10.11 -6.45
N HIS A 4 5.51 10.87 -5.56
CA HIS A 4 4.96 10.33 -4.33
C HIS A 4 3.55 9.80 -4.59
N PHE A 5 3.24 8.65 -4.02
CA PHE A 5 1.94 8.01 -4.13
C PHE A 5 1.38 7.74 -2.74
N ASP A 6 0.12 8.11 -2.53
CA ASP A 6 -0.67 7.67 -1.38
C ASP A 6 -1.40 6.39 -1.78
N VAL A 7 -1.09 5.29 -1.09
CA VAL A 7 -1.66 3.97 -1.31
C VAL A 7 -2.42 3.55 -0.07
N ARG A 8 -3.71 3.24 -0.21
CA ARG A 8 -4.57 2.83 0.89
C ARG A 8 -5.30 1.53 0.55
N GLY A 9 -5.64 0.81 1.61
CA GLY A 9 -6.34 -0.45 1.50
C GLY A 9 -6.73 -1.01 2.85
N TYR A 10 -7.07 -2.29 2.82
CA TYR A 10 -7.38 -3.06 4.02
C TYR A 10 -6.61 -4.38 3.99
N ALA A 11 -6.27 -4.89 5.16
CA ALA A 11 -5.65 -6.20 5.29
C ALA A 11 -5.97 -6.82 6.66
N VAL A 12 -5.72 -8.12 6.80
CA VAL A 12 -5.87 -8.84 8.06
C VAL A 12 -4.52 -8.91 8.76
N ASN A 13 -4.45 -8.38 9.98
CA ASN A 13 -3.24 -8.37 10.79
C ASN A 13 -2.96 -9.75 11.43
N LYS A 14 -1.80 -9.90 12.08
CA LYS A 14 -1.39 -11.14 12.77
C LYS A 14 -2.35 -11.60 13.88
N ARG A 15 -3.28 -10.73 14.33
CA ARG A 15 -4.32 -11.05 15.32
C ARG A 15 -5.64 -11.48 14.68
N GLY A 16 -5.70 -11.61 13.35
CA GLY A 16 -6.92 -11.95 12.62
C GLY A 16 -7.90 -10.79 12.44
N LEU A 17 -7.51 -9.56 12.73
CA LEU A 17 -8.38 -8.39 12.61
C LEU A 17 -8.18 -7.69 11.25
N THR A 18 -9.29 -7.34 10.60
CA THR A 18 -9.27 -6.45 9.44
C THR A 18 -8.94 -5.03 9.88
N VAL A 19 -7.86 -4.47 9.33
CA VAL A 19 -7.38 -3.12 9.62
C VAL A 19 -7.17 -2.34 8.33
N GLY A 20 -7.29 -1.02 8.42
CA GLY A 20 -6.86 -0.13 7.35
C GLY A 20 -5.33 -0.09 7.26
N ILE A 21 -4.80 -0.07 6.04
CA ILE A 21 -3.38 0.13 5.75
C ILE A 21 -3.22 1.37 4.88
N ALA A 22 -2.17 2.15 5.13
CA ALA A 22 -1.85 3.35 4.38
C ALA A 22 -0.33 3.48 4.24
N TYR A 23 0.13 3.75 3.02
CA TYR A 23 1.54 3.89 2.70
C TYR A 23 1.77 5.10 1.80
N GLN A 24 2.82 5.86 2.10
CA GLN A 24 3.40 6.81 1.16
C GLN A 24 4.58 6.14 0.45
N ILE A 25 4.51 6.07 -0.87
CA ILE A 25 5.48 5.35 -1.68
C ILE A 25 6.02 6.26 -2.77
N VAL A 26 7.35 6.31 -2.88
CA VAL A 26 8.03 6.95 -4.00
C VAL A 26 8.16 5.93 -5.12
N SER A 27 7.61 6.22 -6.30
CA SER A 27 7.60 5.31 -7.45
C SER A 27 7.62 6.07 -8.77
N SER A 28 7.79 5.36 -9.87
CA SER A 28 7.65 5.91 -11.23
C SER A 28 6.19 5.98 -11.68
N ASP A 29 5.34 5.07 -11.20
CA ASP A 29 3.93 4.97 -11.60
C ASP A 29 3.07 4.25 -10.54
N VAL A 30 1.75 4.32 -10.76
CA VAL A 30 0.70 3.74 -9.92
C VAL A 30 0.84 2.21 -9.77
N LYS A 31 1.24 1.49 -10.82
CA LYS A 31 1.33 0.03 -10.81
C LYS A 31 2.47 -0.41 -9.90
N HIS A 32 3.64 0.20 -10.05
CA HIS A 32 4.80 -0.06 -9.21
C HIS A 32 4.57 0.41 -7.77
N ALA A 33 3.88 1.54 -7.56
CA ALA A 33 3.54 2.00 -6.22
C ALA A 33 2.62 1.00 -5.50
N THR A 34 1.61 0.49 -6.20
CA THR A 34 0.67 -0.51 -5.67
C THR A 34 1.38 -1.83 -5.35
N ALA A 35 2.22 -2.33 -6.25
CA ALA A 35 2.99 -3.56 -6.03
C ALA A 35 3.94 -3.42 -4.83
N HIS A 36 4.60 -2.27 -4.69
CA HIS A 36 5.47 -2.01 -3.56
C HIS A 36 4.68 -1.94 -2.24
N ALA A 37 3.49 -1.35 -2.23
CA ALA A 37 2.62 -1.32 -1.05
C ALA A 37 2.19 -2.73 -0.63
N MET A 38 1.82 -3.57 -1.60
CA MET A 38 1.46 -4.97 -1.35
C MET A 38 2.64 -5.76 -0.77
N SER A 39 3.83 -5.61 -1.35
CA SER A 39 5.04 -6.29 -0.86
C SER A 39 5.37 -5.87 0.57
N ARG A 40 5.31 -4.55 0.86
CA ARG A 40 5.53 -4.02 2.21
C ARG A 40 4.51 -4.56 3.21
N ALA A 41 3.23 -4.58 2.87
CA ALA A 41 2.19 -5.12 3.73
C ALA A 41 2.41 -6.62 4.03
N GLN A 42 2.84 -7.40 3.03
CA GLN A 42 3.20 -8.81 3.24
C GLN A 42 4.40 -8.96 4.18
N GLN A 43 5.43 -8.13 4.04
CA GLN A 43 6.62 -8.14 4.91
C GLN A 43 6.27 -7.75 6.36
N GLU A 44 5.33 -6.82 6.55
CA GLU A 44 4.79 -6.44 7.86
C GLU A 44 3.94 -7.58 8.48
N GLY A 45 3.62 -8.61 7.69
CA GLY A 45 2.91 -9.82 8.09
C GLY A 45 1.39 -9.70 8.00
N PHE A 46 0.91 -8.79 7.16
CA PHE A 46 -0.50 -8.74 6.81
C PHE A 46 -0.87 -9.83 5.78
N THR A 47 -2.11 -10.28 5.84
CA THR A 47 -2.72 -11.23 4.89
C THR A 47 -4.00 -10.65 4.31
N HIS A 48 -4.57 -11.28 3.28
CA HIS A 48 -5.83 -10.82 2.64
C HIS A 48 -5.77 -9.32 2.24
N ILE A 49 -4.62 -8.90 1.73
CA ILE A 49 -4.34 -7.49 1.41
C ILE A 49 -5.16 -7.09 0.18
N ARG A 50 -5.94 -6.02 0.32
CA ARG A 50 -6.69 -5.41 -0.78
C ARG A 50 -6.40 -3.92 -0.84
N ILE A 51 -5.69 -3.52 -1.90
CA ILE A 51 -5.51 -2.11 -2.24
C ILE A 51 -6.72 -1.66 -3.05
N ASN A 52 -7.36 -0.57 -2.64
CA ASN A 52 -8.54 0.01 -3.31
C ASN A 52 -8.34 1.49 -3.68
N TYR A 53 -7.22 2.09 -3.29
CA TYR A 53 -6.89 3.46 -3.60
C TYR A 53 -5.38 3.62 -3.80
N THR A 54 -5.00 4.13 -4.97
CA THR A 54 -3.63 4.57 -5.25
C THR A 54 -3.71 5.88 -6.03
N ARG A 55 -3.07 6.93 -5.52
CA ARG A 55 -3.06 8.23 -6.19
C ARG A 55 -1.69 8.88 -6.08
N GLU A 56 -1.25 9.49 -7.17
CA GLU A 56 -0.10 10.39 -7.14
C GLU A 56 -0.43 11.65 -6.32
N VAL A 57 0.44 11.98 -5.38
CA VAL A 57 0.35 13.17 -4.54
C VAL A 57 1.57 14.04 -4.78
N ARG A 58 1.32 15.35 -4.87
CA ARG A 58 2.39 16.35 -4.83
C ARG A 58 2.64 16.63 -3.35
N VAL A 59 3.86 16.34 -2.90
CA VAL A 59 4.33 16.64 -1.53
C VAL A 59 5.08 17.95 -1.56
#